data_AF-A0A1H3SK24-F1
#
_entry.id   AF-A0A1H3SK24-F1
#
_cell.length_a   1.000
_cell.length_b   1.000
_cell.length_c   1.000
_cell.angle_alpha   90.00
_cell.angle_beta   90.00
_cell.angle_gamma   90.00
#
_symmetry.space_group_name_H-M   'P 1'
#
loop_
_entity.id
_entity.type
_entity.pdbx_description
1 polymer ?
#
loop_
_entity_poly.entity_id
_entity_poly.type
_entity_poly.pdbx_seq_one_letter_code
_entity_poly.pdbx_strand_id
1 'polypeptide(L)'
;MPHHYAQLTPAGVAFAITETHAELNAPDLLPLPRYDTSVLGRRWTGTHWEDVAQALPEDRAASNESAPRHITPHALRRRFTVVERTALEWAVVDRAEAGEADRLNAATLRSLLKDIEQARQLDLDDPELADSLRRFEAFGLIAAGRAQEILDGPVQAHEQP
;
A
#
# COMPACT_ATOMS: atom_id res chain seq x y z
N MET A 1 -15.07 -45.98 20.11
CA MET A 1 -14.09 -45.93 19.01
C MET A 1 -13.98 -44.48 18.58
N PRO A 2 -12.80 -43.96 18.23
CA PRO A 2 -12.67 -42.57 17.80
C PRO A 2 -13.36 -42.36 16.44
N HIS A 3 -14.06 -41.24 16.30
CA HIS A 3 -14.69 -40.78 15.07
C HIS A 3 -13.86 -39.66 14.48
N HIS A 4 -13.60 -39.71 13.17
CA HIS A 4 -12.76 -38.75 12.46
C HIS A 4 -13.62 -38.00 11.46
N TYR A 5 -13.42 -36.69 11.38
CA TYR A 5 -14.16 -35.83 10.47
C TYR A 5 -13.22 -34.85 9.77
N ALA A 6 -13.38 -34.66 8.46
CA ALA A 6 -12.83 -33.53 7.75
C ALA A 6 -13.77 -32.33 7.89
N GLN A 7 -13.24 -31.19 8.32
CA GLN A 7 -13.97 -29.91 8.31
C GLN A 7 -13.80 -29.26 6.94
N LEU A 8 -14.92 -28.94 6.29
CA LEU A 8 -14.96 -28.39 4.95
C LEU A 8 -15.24 -26.88 4.98
N THR A 9 -14.59 -26.13 4.08
CA THR A 9 -15.01 -24.76 3.76
C THR A 9 -16.35 -24.75 3.01
N PRO A 10 -17.02 -23.59 2.84
CA PRO A 10 -18.20 -23.50 1.98
C PRO A 10 -17.97 -23.96 0.52
N ALA A 11 -16.71 -23.94 0.06
CA ALA A 11 -16.31 -24.44 -1.25
C ALA A 11 -16.05 -25.97 -1.29
N GLY A 12 -16.23 -26.68 -0.16
CA GLY A 12 -16.02 -28.12 -0.03
C GLY A 12 -14.56 -28.53 0.14
N VAL A 13 -13.66 -27.61 0.52
CA VAL A 13 -12.23 -27.90 0.70
C VAL A 13 -11.94 -28.28 2.16
N ALA A 14 -11.27 -29.40 2.40
CA ALA A 14 -10.91 -29.79 3.75
C ALA A 14 -9.77 -28.93 4.29
N PHE A 15 -9.99 -28.25 5.43
CA PHE A 15 -8.99 -27.38 6.05
C PHE A 15 -8.53 -27.88 7.42
N ALA A 16 -9.27 -28.79 8.06
CA ALA A 16 -8.91 -29.38 9.34
C ALA A 16 -9.48 -30.80 9.48
N ILE A 17 -8.90 -31.58 10.38
CA ILE A 17 -9.40 -32.91 10.77
C ILE A 17 -9.66 -32.89 12.27
N THR A 18 -10.85 -33.33 12.67
CA THR A 18 -11.25 -33.42 14.07
C THR A 18 -11.42 -34.89 14.45
N GLU A 19 -10.82 -35.28 15.58
CA GLU A 19 -11.03 -36.57 16.22
C GLU A 19 -11.91 -36.38 17.46
N THR A 20 -12.94 -37.21 17.59
CA THR A 20 -13.90 -37.14 18.71
C THR A 20 -14.25 -38.52 19.23
N HIS A 21 -14.69 -38.56 20.49
CA HIS A 21 -15.12 -39.79 21.16
C HIS A 21 -16.63 -40.07 21.02
N ALA A 22 -17.37 -39.17 20.36
CA ALA A 22 -18.80 -39.27 20.10
C ALA A 22 -19.11 -38.77 18.69
N GLU A 23 -20.21 -39.24 18.10
CA GLU A 23 -20.62 -38.80 16.77
C GLU A 23 -20.98 -37.31 16.74
N LEU A 24 -20.42 -36.59 15.77
CA LEU A 24 -20.76 -35.21 15.47
C LEU A 24 -21.66 -35.17 14.23
N ASN A 25 -22.70 -34.34 14.29
CA ASN A 25 -23.58 -34.05 13.16
C ASN A 25 -23.58 -32.55 12.91
N ALA A 26 -22.84 -32.13 11.89
CA ALA A 26 -22.80 -30.76 11.41
C ALA A 26 -22.62 -30.76 9.88
N PRO A 27 -23.21 -29.78 9.17
CA PRO A 27 -23.25 -29.77 7.70
C PRO A 27 -21.88 -29.59 7.03
N ASP A 28 -20.90 -29.09 7.75
CA ASP A 28 -19.51 -28.85 7.34
C ASP A 28 -18.55 -29.99 7.74
N LEU A 29 -19.06 -31.03 8.42
CA LEU A 29 -18.28 -32.18 8.86
C LEU A 29 -18.53 -33.38 7.94
N LEU A 30 -17.49 -33.81 7.25
CA LEU A 30 -17.51 -35.03 6.45
C LEU A 30 -16.87 -36.19 7.24
N PRO A 31 -17.61 -37.29 7.52
CA PRO A 31 -17.05 -38.45 8.21
C PRO A 31 -15.93 -39.10 7.41
N LEU A 32 -14.83 -39.43 8.10
CA LEU A 32 -13.71 -40.17 7.54
C LEU A 32 -13.60 -41.56 8.19
N PRO A 33 -13.26 -42.60 7.41
CA PRO A 33 -13.09 -43.96 7.95
C PRO A 33 -11.89 -44.07 8.90
N ARG A 34 -10.92 -43.15 8.81
CA ARG A 34 -9.72 -43.08 9.65
C ARG A 34 -9.21 -41.63 9.70
N TYR A 35 -8.29 -41.36 10.62
CA TYR A 35 -7.51 -40.12 10.59
C TYR A 35 -6.63 -40.09 9.33
N ASP A 36 -7.01 -39.28 8.33
CA ASP A 36 -6.35 -39.23 7.03
C ASP A 36 -6.00 -37.79 6.64
N THR A 37 -4.75 -37.39 6.92
CA THR A 37 -4.27 -36.03 6.62
C THR A 37 -4.06 -35.76 5.13
N SER A 38 -4.10 -36.79 4.28
CA SER A 38 -3.93 -36.61 2.83
C SER A 38 -5.07 -35.83 2.17
N VAL A 39 -6.21 -35.69 2.86
CA VAL A 39 -7.37 -34.95 2.36
C VAL A 39 -7.26 -33.45 2.57
N LEU A 40 -6.35 -32.98 3.44
CA LEU A 40 -6.17 -31.55 3.72
C LEU A 40 -5.77 -30.80 2.44
N GLY A 41 -6.45 -29.68 2.18
CA GLY A 41 -6.29 -28.88 0.97
C GLY A 41 -7.00 -29.44 -0.27
N ARG A 42 -7.59 -30.64 -0.19
CA ARG A 42 -8.33 -31.27 -1.30
C ARG A 42 -9.81 -30.92 -1.20
N ARG A 43 -10.50 -30.91 -2.35
CA ARG A 43 -11.94 -30.65 -2.43
C ARG A 43 -12.71 -31.96 -2.46
N TRP A 44 -13.74 -32.06 -1.64
CA TRP A 44 -14.70 -33.15 -1.69
C TRP A 44 -15.74 -32.90 -2.78
N THR A 45 -15.88 -33.83 -3.71
CA THR A 45 -16.84 -33.74 -4.84
C THR A 45 -18.21 -34.37 -4.53
N GLY A 46 -18.36 -34.98 -3.36
CA GLY A 46 -19.49 -35.84 -3.02
C GLY A 46 -19.17 -37.33 -3.16
N THR A 47 -18.16 -37.70 -3.95
CA THR A 47 -17.77 -39.11 -4.17
C THR A 47 -16.28 -39.38 -3.96
N HIS A 48 -15.41 -38.41 -4.25
CA HIS A 48 -13.97 -38.57 -4.11
C HIS A 48 -13.28 -37.23 -3.81
N TRP A 49 -12.01 -37.31 -3.42
CA TRP A 49 -11.16 -36.14 -3.19
C TRP A 49 -10.43 -35.76 -4.47
N GLU A 50 -10.60 -34.52 -4.89
CA GLU A 50 -9.87 -33.93 -6.01
C GLU A 50 -8.81 -32.96 -5.48
N ASP A 51 -7.65 -32.97 -6.12
CA ASP A 51 -6.63 -31.96 -5.85
C ASP A 51 -7.21 -30.62 -6.28
N VAL A 52 -7.38 -29.73 -5.31
CA VAL A 52 -7.51 -28.31 -5.64
C VAL A 52 -6.14 -27.97 -6.15
N ALA A 53 -6.02 -27.64 -7.44
CA ALA A 53 -4.86 -26.91 -7.93
C ALA A 53 -4.75 -25.72 -6.99
N GLN A 54 -3.80 -25.80 -6.06
CA GLN A 54 -3.52 -24.72 -5.17
C GLN A 54 -3.03 -23.65 -6.13
N ALA A 55 -3.95 -22.78 -6.54
CA ALA A 55 -3.60 -21.39 -6.66
C ALA A 55 -2.98 -21.11 -5.28
N LEU A 56 -1.65 -21.26 -5.22
CA LEU A 56 -0.84 -20.45 -4.36
C LEU A 56 -1.53 -19.08 -4.39
N PRO A 57 -1.72 -18.41 -3.24
CA PRO A 57 -2.10 -17.01 -3.30
C PRO A 57 -0.94 -16.23 -3.94
N GLU A 58 -0.74 -16.40 -5.26
CA GLU A 58 -0.03 -15.52 -6.17
C GLU A 58 -0.82 -14.21 -6.35
N ASP A 59 -1.97 -14.08 -5.68
CA ASP A 59 -2.84 -12.89 -5.67
C ASP A 59 -2.64 -11.95 -4.46
N ARG A 60 -1.56 -12.12 -3.69
CA ARG A 60 -1.05 -11.03 -2.81
C ARG A 60 0.41 -10.66 -3.04
N ALA A 61 1.10 -11.39 -3.92
CA ALA A 61 2.46 -11.10 -4.34
C ALA A 61 2.56 -10.90 -5.86
N ALA A 62 1.45 -10.67 -6.56
CA ALA A 62 1.46 -9.63 -7.57
C ALA A 62 1.83 -8.34 -6.85
N SER A 63 3.14 -8.10 -6.75
CA SER A 63 3.67 -6.75 -6.78
C SER A 63 2.81 -5.98 -7.77
N ASN A 64 1.95 -5.11 -7.23
CA ASN A 64 1.65 -3.87 -7.90
C ASN A 64 3.01 -3.20 -8.14
N GLU A 65 3.78 -3.65 -9.13
CA GLU A 65 4.53 -2.72 -9.95
C GLU A 65 3.46 -1.95 -10.71
N SER A 66 2.73 -1.10 -9.97
CA SER A 66 2.09 0.07 -10.53
C SER A 66 3.18 0.71 -11.38
N ALA A 67 2.90 0.89 -12.67
CA ALA A 67 3.87 1.44 -13.60
C ALA A 67 4.58 2.63 -12.95
N PRO A 68 5.92 2.72 -13.05
CA PRO A 68 6.71 3.68 -12.27
C PRO A 68 6.10 5.07 -12.36
N ARG A 69 5.80 5.66 -11.20
CA ARG A 69 5.02 6.90 -11.09
C ARG A 69 5.92 8.12 -11.21
N HIS A 70 6.70 8.15 -12.29
CA HIS A 70 7.66 9.21 -12.56
C HIS A 70 7.01 10.44 -13.18
N ILE A 71 7.35 11.62 -12.67
CA ILE A 71 6.93 12.91 -13.22
C ILE A 71 8.11 13.88 -13.34
N THR A 72 7.95 14.91 -14.15
CA THR A 72 8.91 16.03 -14.19
C THR A 72 8.75 16.95 -12.96
N PRO A 73 9.80 17.69 -12.54
CA PRO A 73 9.66 18.73 -11.51
C PRO A 73 8.61 19.79 -11.85
N HIS A 74 8.49 20.12 -13.14
CA HIS A 74 7.44 21.02 -13.62
C HIS A 74 6.04 20.45 -13.40
N ALA A 75 5.83 19.16 -13.64
CA ALA A 75 4.56 18.50 -13.36
C ALA A 75 4.22 18.51 -11.87
N LEU A 76 5.18 18.20 -10.99
CA LEU A 76 4.98 18.28 -9.54
C LEU A 76 4.55 19.70 -9.15
N ARG A 77 5.24 20.73 -9.65
CA ARG A 77 4.89 22.14 -9.40
C ARG A 77 3.46 22.47 -9.85
N ARG A 78 2.92 21.83 -10.89
CA ARG A 78 1.54 22.03 -11.37
C ARG A 78 0.47 21.32 -10.54
N ARG A 79 0.85 20.36 -9.68
CA ARG A 79 -0.06 19.73 -8.72
C ARG A 79 -0.40 20.64 -7.54
N PHE A 80 0.44 21.64 -7.26
CA PHE A 80 0.15 22.70 -6.30
C PHE A 80 -0.78 23.76 -6.88
N THR A 81 -1.63 24.34 -6.02
CA THR A 81 -2.41 25.53 -6.36
C THR A 81 -1.53 26.76 -6.51
N VAL A 82 -2.07 27.83 -7.10
CA VAL A 82 -1.36 29.12 -7.19
C VAL A 82 -1.02 29.66 -5.79
N VAL A 83 -1.96 29.55 -4.84
CA VAL A 83 -1.78 30.05 -3.46
C VAL A 83 -0.66 29.29 -2.74
N GLU A 84 -0.65 27.96 -2.83
CA GLU A 84 0.39 27.11 -2.22
C GLU A 84 1.77 27.43 -2.80
N ARG A 85 1.87 27.59 -4.12
CA ARG A 85 3.14 27.99 -4.75
C ARG A 85 3.60 29.36 -4.26
N THR A 86 2.71 30.35 -4.20
CA THR A 86 3.06 31.67 -3.67
C THR A 86 3.49 31.60 -2.20
N ALA A 87 2.86 30.77 -1.38
CA ALA A 87 3.26 30.55 0.00
C ALA A 87 4.68 29.95 0.10
N LEU A 88 4.99 28.93 -0.71
CA LEU A 88 6.32 28.33 -0.80
C LEU A 88 7.38 29.37 -1.21
N GLU A 89 7.14 30.13 -2.28
CA GLU A 89 8.04 31.17 -2.78
C GLU A 89 8.28 32.27 -1.74
N TRP A 90 7.24 32.63 -0.97
CA TRP A 90 7.36 33.63 0.09
C TRP A 90 8.11 33.10 1.32
N ALA A 91 7.93 31.83 1.65
CA ALA A 91 8.54 31.20 2.82
C ALA A 91 10.05 30.95 2.66
N VAL A 92 10.55 30.84 1.42
CA VAL A 92 12.00 30.70 1.18
C VAL A 92 12.76 32.03 1.21
N VAL A 93 12.09 33.17 1.35
CA VAL A 93 12.77 34.47 1.42
C VAL A 93 13.48 34.61 2.77
N ASP A 94 14.80 34.72 2.75
CA ASP A 94 15.57 35.05 3.96
C ASP A 94 15.39 36.53 4.29
N ARG A 95 14.78 36.81 5.44
CA ARG A 95 14.53 38.17 5.94
C ARG A 95 15.54 38.49 7.03
N ALA A 96 16.32 39.54 6.81
CA ALA A 96 17.40 39.92 7.72
C ALA A 96 16.90 40.31 9.12
N GLU A 97 15.66 40.81 9.19
CA GLU A 97 14.97 41.20 10.42
C GLU A 97 14.28 40.03 11.15
N ALA A 98 14.20 38.86 10.54
CA ALA A 98 13.59 37.68 11.14
C ALA A 98 14.54 36.99 12.15
N GLY A 99 13.97 36.25 13.10
CA GLY A 99 14.74 35.48 14.07
C GLY A 99 15.53 34.33 13.41
N GLU A 100 16.59 33.87 14.08
CA GLU A 100 17.46 32.80 13.56
C GLU A 100 16.69 31.54 13.15
N ALA A 101 15.67 31.15 13.91
CA ALA A 101 14.83 30.00 13.59
C ALA A 101 14.08 30.16 12.26
N ASP A 102 13.51 31.34 11.98
CA ASP A 102 12.78 31.59 10.73
C ASP A 102 13.72 31.64 9.53
N ARG A 103 14.91 32.22 9.71
CA ARG A 103 15.96 32.25 8.68
C ARG A 103 16.48 30.85 8.37
N LEU A 104 16.65 30.00 9.40
CA LEU A 104 17.00 28.59 9.22
C LEU A 104 15.90 27.83 8.48
N ASN A 105 14.62 28.04 8.84
CA ASN A 105 13.49 27.44 8.15
C ASN A 105 13.46 27.83 6.66
N ALA A 106 13.67 29.11 6.34
CA ALA A 106 13.77 29.58 4.96
C ALA A 106 14.93 28.90 4.19
N ALA A 107 16.08 28.72 4.84
CA ALA A 107 17.22 27.99 4.26
C ALA A 107 16.92 26.50 4.03
N THR A 108 16.27 25.84 4.99
CA THR A 108 15.82 24.45 4.87
C THR A 108 14.85 24.29 3.70
N LEU A 109 13.82 25.13 3.62
CA LEU A 109 12.84 25.11 2.52
C LEU A 109 13.51 25.33 1.16
N ARG A 110 14.46 26.27 1.07
CA ARG A 110 15.20 26.53 -0.16
C ARG A 110 16.04 25.32 -0.59
N SER A 111 16.65 24.61 0.35
CA SER A 111 17.39 23.38 0.06
C SER A 111 16.47 22.30 -0.52
N LEU A 112 15.33 22.03 0.14
CA LEU A 112 14.38 21.00 -0.30
C LEU A 112 13.80 21.30 -1.69
N LEU A 113 13.42 22.56 -1.94
CA LEU A 113 12.96 22.97 -3.28
C LEU A 113 14.07 22.83 -4.31
N LYS A 114 15.32 23.10 -3.95
CA LYS A 114 16.45 22.96 -4.87
C LYS A 114 16.67 21.51 -5.27
N ASP A 115 16.55 20.56 -4.35
CA ASP A 115 16.68 19.13 -4.67
C ASP A 115 15.60 18.69 -5.67
N ILE A 116 14.35 19.12 -5.44
CA ILE A 116 13.23 18.87 -6.36
C ILE A 116 13.47 19.49 -7.74
N GLU A 117 13.94 20.74 -7.79
CA GLU A 117 14.22 21.47 -9.04
C GLU A 117 15.40 20.89 -9.84
N GLN A 118 16.40 20.32 -9.16
CA GLN A 118 17.57 19.72 -9.81
C GLN A 118 17.32 18.27 -10.27
N ALA A 119 16.25 17.63 -9.79
CA ALA A 119 15.90 16.29 -10.21
C ALA A 119 15.56 16.25 -11.71
N ARG A 120 16.08 15.24 -12.42
CA ARG A 120 15.72 15.01 -13.83
C ARG A 120 14.30 14.45 -13.96
N GLN A 121 13.94 13.59 -13.02
CA GLN A 121 12.63 12.98 -12.86
C GLN A 121 12.41 12.78 -11.35
N LEU A 122 11.15 12.80 -10.93
CA LEU A 122 10.73 12.58 -9.56
C LEU A 122 9.87 11.33 -9.53
N ASP A 123 10.15 10.44 -8.58
CA ASP A 123 9.30 9.29 -8.30
C ASP A 123 8.30 9.66 -7.20
N LEU A 124 7.00 9.54 -7.49
CA LEU A 124 5.95 9.84 -6.52
C LEU A 124 5.89 8.82 -5.38
N ASP A 125 6.51 7.66 -5.54
CA ASP A 125 6.60 6.65 -4.48
C ASP A 125 7.93 6.76 -3.69
N ASP A 126 8.77 7.76 -3.99
CA ASP A 126 10.01 8.04 -3.26
C ASP A 126 9.74 8.57 -1.84
N PRO A 127 10.20 7.87 -0.78
CA PRO A 127 10.03 8.33 0.60
C PRO A 127 10.67 9.69 0.87
N GLU A 128 11.76 10.06 0.20
CA GLU A 128 12.43 11.35 0.40
C GLU A 128 11.61 12.53 -0.17
N LEU A 129 10.99 12.31 -1.34
CA LEU A 129 10.03 13.26 -1.89
C LEU A 129 8.82 13.41 -0.96
N ALA A 130 8.30 12.28 -0.45
CA ALA A 130 7.17 12.30 0.48
C ALA A 130 7.50 13.05 1.78
N ASP A 131 8.69 12.87 2.34
CA ASP A 131 9.16 13.61 3.51
C ASP A 131 9.30 15.11 3.23
N SER A 132 9.79 15.49 2.05
CA SER A 132 9.88 16.89 1.64
C SER A 132 8.50 17.57 1.59
N LEU A 133 7.51 16.90 1.01
CA LEU A 133 6.13 17.41 0.95
C LEU A 133 5.47 17.46 2.34
N ARG A 134 5.71 16.46 3.21
CA ARG A 134 5.26 16.48 4.60
C ARG A 134 5.86 17.63 5.41
N ARG A 135 7.10 18.04 5.11
CA ARG A 135 7.68 19.24 5.74
C ARG A 135 6.90 20.50 5.33
N PHE A 136 6.44 20.61 4.09
CA PHE A 136 5.60 21.75 3.67
C PHE A 136 4.28 21.82 4.46
N GLU A 137 3.67 20.67 4.80
CA GLU A 137 2.53 20.63 5.73
C GLU A 137 2.91 21.09 7.14
N ALA A 138 4.05 20.61 7.66
CA ALA A 138 4.52 20.96 9.00
C ALA A 138 4.82 22.48 9.13
N PHE A 139 5.25 23.11 8.05
CA PHE A 139 5.42 24.57 7.97
C PHE A 139 4.12 25.34 7.68
N GLY A 140 2.99 24.65 7.49
CA GLY A 140 1.70 25.26 7.19
C GLY A 140 1.62 25.90 5.80
N LEU A 141 2.50 25.51 4.87
CA LEU A 141 2.55 26.04 3.51
C LEU A 141 1.51 25.39 2.59
N ILE A 142 1.12 24.17 2.93
CA ILE A 142 0.01 23.43 2.35
C ILE A 142 -0.86 22.85 3.48
N ALA A 143 -2.12 22.53 3.19
CA ALA A 143 -3.04 21.99 4.19
C ALA A 143 -2.62 20.59 4.67
N ALA A 144 -3.03 20.20 5.87
CA ALA A 144 -2.78 18.85 6.38
C ALA A 144 -3.40 17.78 5.46
N GLY A 145 -2.62 16.75 5.11
CA GLY A 145 -3.01 15.71 4.15
C GLY A 145 -2.83 16.08 2.68
N ARG A 146 -2.50 17.34 2.36
CA ARG A 146 -2.32 17.80 0.99
C ARG A 146 -1.12 17.19 0.29
N ALA A 147 -0.05 16.87 1.03
CA ALA A 147 1.10 16.15 0.52
C ALA A 147 0.69 14.78 -0.02
N GLN A 148 -0.14 14.04 0.74
CA GLN A 148 -0.63 12.73 0.31
C GLN A 148 -1.50 12.85 -0.95
N GLU A 149 -2.39 13.84 -1.02
CA GLU A 149 -3.19 14.10 -2.22
C GLU A 149 -2.34 14.40 -3.46
N ILE A 150 -1.24 15.15 -3.30
CA ILE A 150 -0.30 15.45 -4.38
C ILE A 150 0.41 14.18 -4.86
N LEU A 151 0.82 13.30 -3.94
CA LEU A 151 1.54 12.06 -4.26
C LEU A 151 0.61 11.00 -4.86
N ASP A 152 -0.59 10.82 -4.32
CA ASP A 152 -1.52 9.75 -4.73
C ASP A 152 -2.23 10.03 -6.05
N GLY A 153 -2.26 11.29 -6.49
CA GLY A 153 -2.89 11.68 -7.76
C GLY A 153 -2.36 10.86 -8.96
N PRO A 154 -3.25 10.33 -9.82
CA PRO A 154 -2.84 9.51 -10.95
C PRO A 154 -1.90 10.28 -11.88
N VAL A 155 -0.81 9.63 -12.31
CA VAL A 155 0.14 10.23 -13.25
C VAL A 155 -0.50 10.38 -14.63
N GLN A 156 -0.55 11.60 -15.14
CA GLN A 156 -1.08 11.90 -16.46
C GLN A 156 0.02 11.81 -17.52
N ALA A 157 -0.36 11.53 -18.77
CA ALA A 157 0.61 11.39 -19.86
C ALA A 157 1.50 12.62 -20.05
N HIS A 158 1.00 13.82 -19.79
CA HIS A 158 1.76 15.07 -19.94
C HIS A 158 2.68 15.38 -18.75
N GLU A 159 2.62 14.58 -17.68
CA GLU A 159 3.46 14.76 -16.48
C GLU A 159 4.76 13.96 -16.57
N GLN A 160 4.79 12.93 -17.43
CA GLN A 160 5.92 12.02 -17.59
C GLN A 160 7.15 12.74 -18.20
N PRO A 161 8.39 12.30 -17.87
CA PRO A 161 9.63 12.87 -18.39
C PRO A 161 9.84 12.80 -19.91
#